data_AF-A0A2N1SCB3-F1
#
_entry.id   AF-A0A2N1SCB3-F1
#
_cell.length_a   1.000
_cell.length_b   1.000
_cell.length_c   1.000
_cell.angle_alpha   90.00
_cell.angle_beta   90.00
_cell.angle_gamma   90.00
#
_symmetry.space_group_name_H-M   'P 1'
#
loop_
_entity.id
_entity.type
_entity.pdbx_description
1 polymer ?
#
loop_
_entity_poly.entity_id
_entity_poly.type
_entity_poly.pdbx_seq_one_letter_code
_entity_poly.pdbx_strand_id
1 'polypeptide(L)'
;MRCKRRSSTWYAASVSRWYRPSPSRSGICVFSRRKLAMRFSNERPIFMQIAELIEKDILSGRLRPGDRLPSARELAVSLEVNPNTAARSLQSLADGGLARCERGTGYFVDDGGAELARAERRRRFFEADLPGLWKSMDELGLGIDDLTRRWAERASAERKIP
;
A
#
# COMPACT_ATOMS: atom_id res chain seq x y z
N MET A 1 27.29 8.32 -9.28
CA MET A 1 27.78 6.93 -9.40
C MET A 1 26.64 6.05 -9.92
N ARG A 2 26.81 5.49 -11.12
CA ARG A 2 25.75 4.87 -11.95
C ARG A 2 25.47 3.41 -11.57
N CYS A 3 24.20 3.10 -11.32
CA CYS A 3 23.68 1.74 -11.23
C CYS A 3 23.67 1.11 -12.64
N LYS A 4 24.49 0.09 -12.88
CA LYS A 4 24.63 -0.56 -14.20
C LYS A 4 23.35 -1.33 -14.56
N ARG A 5 22.71 -0.93 -15.67
CA ARG A 5 21.82 -1.77 -16.47
C ARG A 5 22.57 -3.05 -16.89
N ARG A 6 21.96 -4.22 -16.68
CA ARG A 6 22.24 -5.41 -17.50
C ARG A 6 20.97 -5.88 -18.20
N SER A 7 21.23 -6.34 -19.41
CA SER A 7 20.38 -6.56 -20.56
C SER A 7 19.34 -7.66 -20.40
N SER A 8 18.24 -7.43 -21.11
CA SER A 8 17.15 -8.35 -21.43
C SER A 8 17.65 -9.57 -22.20
N THR A 9 17.33 -10.76 -21.69
CA THR A 9 16.93 -12.00 -22.38
C THR A 9 16.87 -13.11 -21.31
N TRP A 10 16.17 -14.21 -21.57
CA TRP A 10 15.85 -15.34 -20.67
C TRP A 10 14.52 -15.19 -19.90
N TYR A 11 13.43 -15.25 -20.67
CA TYR A 11 12.13 -15.69 -20.21
C TYR A 11 11.95 -17.16 -20.63
N ALA A 12 11.31 -17.96 -19.77
CA ALA A 12 10.87 -19.34 -19.99
C ALA A 12 11.93 -20.47 -19.92
N ALA A 13 12.23 -20.92 -18.69
CA ALA A 13 12.28 -22.33 -18.26
C ALA A 13 13.02 -22.43 -16.91
N SER A 14 12.55 -23.33 -16.02
CA SER A 14 13.14 -23.69 -14.70
C SER A 14 12.73 -22.85 -13.47
N VAL A 15 11.43 -22.80 -13.15
CA VAL A 15 10.98 -22.44 -11.80
C VAL A 15 10.39 -23.67 -11.11
N SER A 16 11.24 -24.62 -10.73
CA SER A 16 10.81 -25.77 -9.90
C SER A 16 11.96 -26.48 -9.16
N ARG A 17 13.08 -25.78 -8.83
CA ARG A 17 14.20 -26.43 -8.12
C ARG A 17 14.83 -25.68 -6.93
N TRP A 18 14.37 -24.48 -6.58
CA TRP A 18 14.95 -23.76 -5.44
C TRP A 18 13.91 -22.99 -4.64
N TYR A 19 13.12 -23.72 -3.84
CA TYR A 19 12.52 -23.15 -2.63
C TYR A 19 12.20 -24.25 -1.62
N ARG A 20 12.99 -24.34 -0.55
CA ARG A 20 12.67 -25.15 0.64
C ARG A 20 12.17 -24.16 1.70
N PRO A 21 10.88 -24.18 2.09
CA PRO A 21 10.38 -23.25 3.09
C PRO A 21 11.06 -23.52 4.43
N SER A 22 11.63 -22.49 5.05
CA SER A 22 12.13 -22.53 6.42
C SER A 22 10.94 -22.59 7.40
N PRO A 23 10.90 -23.51 8.36
CA PRO A 23 9.84 -23.55 9.35
C PRO A 23 10.22 -22.65 10.53
N SER A 24 9.90 -21.36 10.46
CA SER A 24 9.85 -20.53 11.67
C SER A 24 8.38 -20.39 12.12
N ARG A 25 8.12 -20.93 13.31
CA ARG A 25 6.83 -20.96 14.01
C ARG A 25 6.47 -19.57 14.54
N SER A 26 6.04 -18.68 13.64
CA SER A 26 5.24 -17.48 13.95
C SER A 26 4.87 -16.68 12.69
N GLY A 27 5.01 -17.28 11.49
CA GLY A 27 4.66 -16.64 10.23
C GLY A 27 3.23 -16.89 9.83
N ILE A 28 2.28 -16.14 10.39
CA ILE A 28 1.00 -15.96 9.70
C ILE A 28 1.32 -15.07 8.50
N CYS A 29 1.52 -15.69 7.33
CA CYS A 29 1.58 -14.95 6.08
C CYS A 29 0.17 -14.40 5.79
N VAL A 30 -0.10 -13.17 6.23
CA VAL A 30 -1.42 -12.51 6.14
C VAL A 30 -1.83 -12.26 4.68
N PHE A 31 -0.92 -12.41 3.72
CA PHE A 31 -1.19 -12.35 2.28
C PHE A 31 -1.72 -13.67 1.68
N SER A 32 -2.03 -14.67 2.52
CA SER A 32 -2.52 -15.98 2.06
C SER A 32 -4.05 -16.01 1.97
N ARG A 33 -4.57 -16.02 0.72
CA ARG A 33 -5.85 -16.58 0.22
C ARG A 33 -6.91 -15.69 -0.43
N ARG A 34 -6.66 -14.40 -0.71
CA ARG A 34 -7.46 -13.70 -1.73
C ARG A 34 -6.59 -13.25 -2.88
N LYS A 35 -6.89 -13.74 -4.09
CA LYS A 35 -6.49 -13.07 -5.34
C LYS A 35 -6.89 -11.61 -5.18
N LEU A 36 -5.91 -10.74 -4.98
CA LEU A 36 -6.11 -9.31 -5.04
C LEU A 36 -6.32 -8.96 -6.51
N ALA A 37 -7.55 -9.15 -6.99
CA ALA A 37 -7.98 -8.64 -8.27
C ALA A 37 -8.13 -7.11 -8.15
N MET A 38 -7.00 -6.42 -8.00
CA MET A 38 -6.96 -4.97 -8.02
C MET A 38 -7.04 -4.53 -9.48
N ARG A 39 -8.03 -3.70 -9.81
CA ARG A 39 -8.10 -3.04 -11.11
C ARG A 39 -7.19 -1.83 -11.07
N PHE A 40 -6.11 -1.87 -11.84
CA PHE A 40 -5.21 -0.72 -11.97
C PHE A 40 -5.77 0.26 -13.00
N SER A 41 -5.76 1.56 -12.69
CA SER A 41 -6.05 2.63 -13.65
C SER A 41 -4.78 3.02 -14.41
N ASN A 42 -4.90 3.42 -15.68
CA ASN A 42 -3.79 3.95 -16.47
C ASN A 42 -3.48 5.43 -16.17
N GLU A 43 -4.34 6.12 -15.42
CA GLU A 43 -4.17 7.55 -15.09
C GLU A 43 -3.00 7.81 -14.12
N ARG A 44 -2.60 6.78 -13.36
CA ARG A 44 -1.52 6.88 -12.37
C ARG A 44 -0.55 5.72 -12.51
N PRO A 45 0.76 5.94 -12.28
CA PRO A 45 1.74 4.86 -12.28
C PRO A 45 1.37 3.68 -11.37
N ILE A 46 1.46 2.47 -11.92
CA ILE A 46 1.06 1.22 -11.25
C ILE A 46 1.77 1.02 -9.91
N PHE A 47 3.06 1.36 -9.84
CA PHE A 47 3.84 1.18 -8.60
C PHE A 47 3.30 2.01 -7.42
N MET A 48 2.74 3.20 -7.69
CA MET A 48 2.13 4.02 -6.64
C MET A 48 0.81 3.41 -6.16
N GLN A 49 0.02 2.81 -7.06
CA GLN A 49 -1.22 2.14 -6.70
C GLN A 49 -0.96 0.91 -5.81
N ILE A 50 0.12 0.18 -6.08
CA ILE A 50 0.56 -0.96 -5.25
C ILE A 50 1.06 -0.48 -3.88
N ALA A 51 1.84 0.60 -3.82
CA ALA A 51 2.29 1.18 -2.56
C ALA A 51 1.10 1.65 -1.71
N GLU A 52 0.13 2.35 -2.31
CA GLU A 52 -1.11 2.80 -1.64
C GLU A 52 -1.95 1.63 -1.11
N LEU A 53 -1.94 0.49 -1.79
CA LEU A 53 -2.61 -0.73 -1.32
C LEU A 53 -1.97 -1.25 -0.03
N ILE A 54 -0.65 -1.40 -0.01
CA ILE A 54 0.09 -1.89 1.16
C ILE A 54 -0.02 -0.89 2.31
N GLU A 55 0.05 0.41 2.02
CA GLU A 55 -0.17 1.47 3.01
C GLU A 55 -1.55 1.36 3.66
N LYS A 56 -2.62 1.08 2.89
CA LYS A 56 -3.96 0.84 3.44
C LYS A 56 -4.00 -0.40 4.35
N ASP A 57 -3.26 -1.45 4.02
CA ASP A 57 -3.16 -2.65 4.86
C ASP A 57 -2.45 -2.37 6.19
N ILE A 58 -1.41 -1.53 6.17
CA ILE A 58 -0.72 -1.06 7.39
C ILE A 58 -1.66 -0.17 8.21
N LEU A 59 -2.33 0.80 7.58
CA LEU A 59 -3.25 1.73 8.25
C LEU A 59 -4.45 1.06 8.89
N SER A 60 -4.98 0.00 8.24
CA SER A 60 -6.09 -0.82 8.75
C SER A 60 -5.65 -1.80 9.85
N GLY A 61 -4.35 -1.91 10.13
CA GLY A 61 -3.80 -2.83 11.13
C GLY A 61 -3.78 -4.29 10.70
N ARG A 62 -4.03 -4.59 9.41
CA ARG A 62 -3.85 -5.94 8.85
C ARG A 62 -2.38 -6.35 8.84
N LEU A 63 -1.51 -5.38 8.56
CA LEU A 63 -0.07 -5.52 8.67
C LEU A 63 0.39 -4.71 9.88
N ARG A 64 1.02 -5.39 10.83
CA ARG A 64 1.52 -4.80 12.07
C ARG A 64 2.99 -4.41 11.90
N PRO A 65 3.47 -3.48 12.72
CA PRO A 65 4.89 -3.19 12.74
C PRO A 65 5.71 -4.44 13.06
N GLY A 66 6.82 -4.62 12.35
CA GLY A 66 7.62 -5.85 12.39
C GLY A 66 7.15 -6.98 11.48
N ASP A 67 5.95 -6.92 10.89
CA ASP A 67 5.48 -7.94 9.96
C ASP A 67 6.31 -7.94 8.67
N ARG A 68 6.56 -9.14 8.15
CA ARG A 68 7.27 -9.31 6.87
C ARG A 68 6.34 -9.01 5.71
N LEU A 69 6.75 -8.07 4.86
CA LEU A 69 6.07 -7.80 3.60
C LEU A 69 6.37 -8.91 2.58
N PRO A 70 5.45 -9.18 1.63
CA PRO A 70 5.71 -10.10 0.54
C PRO A 70 6.91 -9.63 -0.28
N SER A 71 7.69 -10.59 -0.77
CA SER A 71 8.78 -10.30 -1.69
C SER A 71 8.26 -9.70 -3.00
N ALA A 72 9.12 -8.98 -3.72
CA ALA A 72 8.75 -8.41 -5.02
C ALA A 72 8.24 -9.47 -6.01
N ARG A 73 8.73 -10.72 -5.92
CA ARG A 73 8.27 -11.83 -6.77
C ARG A 73 6.88 -12.33 -6.36
N GLU A 74 6.65 -12.51 -5.06
CA GLU A 74 5.32 -12.93 -4.55
C GLU A 74 4.26 -11.88 -4.85
N LEU A 75 4.60 -10.60 -4.69
CA LEU A 75 3.73 -9.48 -5.01
C LEU A 75 3.43 -9.40 -6.51
N ALA A 76 4.45 -9.63 -7.37
CA ALA A 76 4.30 -9.67 -8.81
C ALA A 76 3.35 -10.80 -9.27
N VAL A 77 3.47 -11.98 -8.68
CA VAL A 77 2.58 -13.11 -8.99
C VAL A 77 1.16 -12.85 -8.49
N SER A 78 1.02 -12.30 -7.29
CA SER A 78 -0.29 -12.08 -6.65
C SER A 78 -1.11 -10.98 -7.33
N LEU A 79 -0.44 -9.95 -7.86
CA LEU A 79 -1.06 -8.80 -8.52
C LEU A 79 -0.94 -8.85 -10.05
N GLU A 80 -0.33 -9.90 -10.61
CA GLU A 80 -0.04 -10.04 -12.05
C GLU A 80 0.67 -8.81 -12.66
N VAL A 81 1.65 -8.27 -11.93
CA VAL A 81 2.44 -7.09 -12.35
C VAL A 81 3.89 -7.44 -12.63
N ASN A 82 4.59 -6.55 -13.34
CA ASN A 82 6.02 -6.70 -13.58
C ASN A 82 6.81 -6.73 -12.25
N PRO A 83 7.71 -7.70 -12.01
CA PRO A 83 8.53 -7.78 -10.81
C PRO A 83 9.33 -6.51 -10.50
N ASN A 84 9.76 -5.77 -11.51
CA ASN A 84 10.44 -4.49 -11.33
C ASN A 84 9.50 -3.42 -10.77
N THR A 85 8.23 -3.43 -11.19
CA THR A 85 7.19 -2.53 -10.68
C THR A 85 6.86 -2.88 -9.22
N ALA A 86 6.74 -4.16 -8.90
CA ALA A 86 6.56 -4.61 -7.51
C ALA A 86 7.74 -4.20 -6.62
N ALA A 87 8.98 -4.41 -7.08
CA ALA A 87 10.18 -3.97 -6.37
C ALA A 87 10.23 -2.46 -6.17
N ARG A 88 9.87 -1.68 -7.20
CA ARG A 88 9.77 -0.21 -7.10
C ARG A 88 8.71 0.23 -6.10
N SER A 89 7.62 -0.52 -5.97
CA SER A 89 6.55 -0.23 -4.99
C SER A 89 7.07 -0.43 -3.56
N LEU A 90 7.75 -1.55 -3.30
CA LEU A 90 8.38 -1.82 -2.01
C LEU A 90 9.48 -0.80 -1.66
N GLN A 91 10.28 -0.40 -2.66
CA GLN A 91 11.27 0.66 -2.48
C GLN A 91 10.59 2.00 -2.12
N SER A 92 9.51 2.37 -2.81
CA SER A 92 8.77 3.60 -2.51
C SER A 92 8.20 3.61 -1.08
N LEU A 93 7.77 2.46 -0.57
CA LEU A 93 7.34 2.32 0.83
C LEU A 93 8.51 2.49 1.79
N ALA A 94 9.68 1.97 1.43
CA ALA A 94 10.89 2.14 2.25
C ALA A 94 11.39 3.58 2.27
N ASP A 95 11.38 4.25 1.11
CA ASP A 95 11.74 5.67 1.00
C ASP A 95 10.76 6.56 1.78
N GLY A 96 9.48 6.15 1.89
CA GLY A 96 8.46 6.80 2.70
C GLY A 96 8.47 6.44 4.19
N GLY A 97 9.42 5.63 4.66
CA GLY A 97 9.51 5.22 6.07
C GLY A 97 8.40 4.27 6.55
N LEU A 98 7.62 3.71 5.63
CA LEU A 98 6.56 2.74 5.93
C LEU A 98 7.10 1.32 6.09
N ALA A 99 8.19 1.05 5.40
CA ALA A 99 8.86 -0.24 5.40
C ALA A 99 10.37 -0.07 5.61
N ARG A 100 11.01 -1.09 6.15
CA ARG A 100 12.45 -1.17 6.31
C ARG A 100 13.00 -2.32 5.48
N CYS A 101 14.07 -2.07 4.74
CA CYS A 101 14.74 -3.07 3.92
C CYS A 101 15.87 -3.72 4.73
N GLU A 102 15.74 -5.01 5.02
CA GLU A 102 16.82 -5.81 5.59
C GLU A 102 17.55 -6.58 4.48
N ARG A 103 18.85 -6.31 4.33
CA ARG A 103 19.68 -6.96 3.31
C ARG A 103 19.66 -8.48 3.49
N GLY A 104 19.19 -9.20 2.47
CA GLY A 104 19.14 -10.66 2.45
C GLY A 104 17.87 -11.27 3.04
N THR A 105 17.07 -10.50 3.78
CA THR A 105 15.85 -11.00 4.46
C THR A 105 14.56 -10.53 3.79
N GLY A 106 14.54 -9.30 3.27
CA GLY A 106 13.39 -8.72 2.56
C GLY A 106 12.93 -7.39 3.17
N TYR A 107 11.65 -7.09 3.01
CA TYR A 107 11.03 -5.87 3.54
C TYR A 107 10.17 -6.20 4.77
N PHE A 108 10.19 -5.32 5.76
CA PHE A 108 9.39 -5.40 6.97
C PHE A 108 8.65 -4.10 7.20
N VAL A 109 7.49 -4.13 7.85
CA VAL A 109 6.78 -2.92 8.27
C VAL A 109 7.58 -2.24 9.38
N ASP A 110 7.74 -0.93 9.29
CA ASP A 110 8.50 -0.15 10.27
C ASP A 110 7.69 0.07 11.57
N ASP A 111 8.39 0.06 12.72
CA ASP A 111 7.83 0.26 14.07
C ASP A 111 7.15 1.64 14.26
N GLY A 112 7.53 2.64 13.46
CA GLY A 112 6.87 3.96 13.39
C GLY A 112 6.08 4.21 12.09
N GLY A 113 6.11 3.26 11.16
CA GLY A 113 5.57 3.44 9.80
C GLY A 113 4.09 3.79 9.79
N ALA A 114 3.27 3.19 10.66
CA ALA A 114 1.83 3.47 10.69
C ALA A 114 1.49 4.90 11.11
N GLU A 115 2.21 5.47 12.09
CA GLU A 115 1.98 6.86 12.51
C GLU A 115 2.49 7.86 11.47
N LEU A 116 3.64 7.57 10.86
CA LEU A 116 4.16 8.35 9.73
C LEU A 116 3.19 8.32 8.55
N ALA A 117 2.64 7.15 8.22
CA ALA A 117 1.61 6.99 7.19
C ALA A 117 0.39 7.87 7.46
N ARG A 118 -0.10 7.86 8.71
CA ARG A 118 -1.27 8.65 9.12
C ARG A 118 -0.97 10.14 9.02
N ALA A 119 0.20 10.58 9.48
CA ALA A 119 0.61 11.98 9.43
C ALA A 119 0.73 12.47 7.99
N GLU A 120 1.41 11.72 7.12
CA GLU A 120 1.59 12.04 5.71
C GLU A 120 0.24 12.09 4.97
N ARG A 121 -0.61 11.08 5.21
CA ARG A 121 -1.93 11.01 4.59
C ARG A 121 -2.84 12.14 5.05
N ARG A 122 -2.78 12.51 6.33
CA ARG A 122 -3.47 13.70 6.85
C ARG A 122 -2.96 14.95 6.14
N ARG A 123 -1.65 15.17 6.07
CA ARG A 123 -1.07 16.34 5.39
C ARG A 123 -1.55 16.42 3.94
N ARG A 124 -1.44 15.33 3.18
CA ARG A 124 -1.89 15.26 1.79
C ARG A 124 -3.39 15.58 1.65
N PHE A 125 -4.23 15.09 2.56
CA PHE A 125 -5.66 15.40 2.56
C PHE A 125 -5.92 16.90 2.74
N PHE A 126 -5.22 17.55 3.67
CA PHE A 126 -5.33 19.01 3.90
C PHE A 126 -4.78 19.84 2.73
N GLU A 127 -3.69 19.42 2.09
CA GLU A 127 -3.03 20.19 1.05
C GLU A 127 -3.60 19.96 -0.35
N ALA A 128 -4.04 18.75 -0.67
CA ALA A 128 -4.42 18.37 -2.03
C ALA A 128 -5.93 18.18 -2.22
N ASP A 129 -6.61 17.55 -1.26
CA ASP A 129 -8.03 17.19 -1.42
C ASP A 129 -8.97 18.32 -0.94
N LEU A 130 -8.64 18.93 0.20
CA LEU A 130 -9.46 19.96 0.85
C LEU A 130 -9.67 21.23 0.03
N PRO A 131 -8.68 21.78 -0.69
CA PRO A 131 -8.91 22.98 -1.51
C PRO A 131 -9.98 22.80 -2.60
N GLY A 132 -10.04 21.61 -3.22
CA GLY A 132 -11.07 21.29 -4.21
C GLY A 132 -12.46 21.19 -3.58
N LEU A 133 -12.53 20.65 -2.37
CA LEU A 133 -13.78 20.59 -1.60
C LEU A 133 -14.29 21.99 -1.24
N TRP A 134 -13.40 22.87 -0.74
CA TRP A 134 -13.77 24.25 -0.41
C TRP A 134 -14.33 25.01 -1.61
N LYS A 135 -13.69 24.88 -2.77
CA LYS A 135 -14.21 25.48 -4.00
C LYS A 135 -15.63 24.99 -4.32
N SER A 136 -15.87 23.69 -4.19
CA SER A 136 -17.17 23.09 -4.47
C SER A 136 -18.22 23.54 -3.45
N MET A 137 -17.83 23.76 -2.20
CA MET A 137 -18.72 24.28 -1.15
C MET A 137 -19.12 25.73 -1.42
N ASP A 138 -18.18 26.57 -1.82
CA ASP A 138 -18.45 27.97 -2.17
C ASP A 138 -19.40 28.06 -3.38
N GLU A 139 -19.19 27.24 -4.42
CA GLU A 139 -20.04 27.20 -5.62
C GLU A 139 -21.48 26.73 -5.32
N LEU A 140 -21.65 25.85 -4.33
CA LEU A 140 -22.93 25.28 -3.95
C LEU A 140 -23.59 25.99 -2.76
N GLY A 141 -22.92 26.97 -2.15
CA GLY A 141 -23.38 27.65 -0.94
C GLY A 141 -23.48 26.74 0.29
N LEU A 142 -22.62 25.72 0.37
CA LEU A 142 -22.61 24.75 1.48
C LEU A 142 -21.76 25.27 2.64
N GLY A 143 -22.36 25.38 3.83
CA GLY A 143 -21.64 25.73 5.05
C GLY A 143 -20.98 24.53 5.71
N ILE A 144 -20.03 24.79 6.62
CA ILE A 144 -19.44 23.74 7.47
C ILE A 144 -20.51 23.06 8.35
N ASP A 145 -21.60 23.77 8.67
CA ASP A 145 -22.73 23.25 9.44
C ASP A 145 -23.49 22.16 8.67
N ASP A 146 -23.63 22.31 7.35
CA ASP A 146 -24.27 21.30 6.50
C ASP A 146 -23.43 20.01 6.46
N LEU A 147 -22.10 20.15 6.35
CA LEU A 147 -21.18 19.02 6.45
C LEU A 147 -21.23 18.35 7.83
N THR A 148 -21.20 19.14 8.90
CA THR A 148 -21.21 18.64 10.28
C THR A 148 -22.48 17.86 10.57
N ARG A 149 -23.63 18.41 10.19
CA ARG A 149 -24.93 17.74 10.27
C ARG A 149 -24.91 16.42 9.50
N ARG A 150 -24.43 16.44 8.26
CA ARG A 150 -24.43 15.25 7.40
C ARG A 150 -23.46 14.16 7.86
N TRP A 151 -22.32 14.55 8.43
CA TRP A 151 -21.38 13.64 9.07
C TRP A 151 -21.98 12.98 10.32
N ALA A 152 -22.67 13.75 11.17
CA ALA A 152 -23.32 13.23 12.37
C ALA A 152 -24.44 12.22 12.06
N GLU A 153 -25.22 12.49 10.99
CA GLU A 153 -26.24 11.56 10.48
C GLU A 153 -25.61 10.23 10.01
N ARG A 154 -24.50 10.29 9.27
CA ARG A 154 -23.76 9.10 8.83
C ARG A 154 -23.27 8.27 10.00
N ALA A 155 -22.64 8.89 10.99
CA ALA A 155 -22.13 8.20 12.18
C ALA A 155 -23.25 7.54 13.02
N SER A 156 -24.48 8.07 12.92
CA SER A 156 -25.66 7.50 13.57
C SER A 156 -26.27 6.35 12.77
N ALA A 157 -26.14 6.37 11.44
CA ALA A 157 -26.58 5.28 10.56
C ALA A 157 -25.65 4.06 10.63
N GLU A 158 -24.33 4.25 10.69
CA GLU A 158 -23.35 3.15 10.77
C GLU A 158 -23.41 2.39 12.11
N ARG A 159 -23.86 3.02 13.21
CA ARG A 159 -24.07 2.36 14.51
C ARG A 159 -25.31 1.46 14.59
N LYS A 160 -26.19 1.48 13.57
CA LYS A 160 -27.45 0.71 13.54
C LYS A 160 -27.37 -0.61 12.78
N ILE A 161 -26.17 -1.06 12.43
CA ILE A 161 -25.97 -2.31 11.68
C ILE A 161 -25.94 -3.47 12.70
N PRO A 162 -26.87 -4.45 12.61
CA PRO A 162 -26.96 -5.57 13.54
C PRO A 162 -25.80 -6.57 13.42
#